data_AF-A0A918HUM0-F1
#
_entry.id   AF-A0A918HUM0-F1
#
_cell.length_a   1.000
_cell.length_b   1.000
_cell.length_c   1.000
_cell.angle_alpha   90.00
_cell.angle_beta   90.00
_cell.angle_gamma   90.00
#
_symmetry.space_group_name_H-M   'P 1'
#
loop_
_entity.id
_entity.type
_entity.pdbx_description
1 polymer ?
#
loop_
_entity_poly.entity_id
_entity_poly.type
_entity_poly.pdbx_seq_one_letter_code
_entity_poly.pdbx_strand_id
1 'polypeptide(L)'
;MTDPRAVLRQARQGPVPPHWQVFTKRRGQLSGFFRGTSNDPDPLLVITRDGAVEYTDERKPPVVVDFRELAGVRLQVTGQSFSDSSSVHLSVWLDLFHHDGRKTKWRSASFADDLRTIQGFIEAYAVHRAWRGG
;
A
#
# COMPACT_ATOMS: atom_id res chain seq x y z
N MET A 1 0.12 -13.88 -4.65
CA MET A 1 0.49 -12.86 -5.62
C MET A 1 1.44 -13.40 -6.70
N THR A 2 1.21 -13.01 -7.96
CA THR A 2 2.16 -13.16 -9.09
C THR A 2 3.43 -12.33 -8.86
N ASP A 3 4.44 -12.45 -9.74
CA ASP A 3 5.71 -11.69 -9.69
C ASP A 3 5.48 -10.18 -9.43
N PRO A 4 5.91 -9.65 -8.26
CA PRO A 4 5.73 -8.25 -7.90
C PRO A 4 6.39 -7.28 -8.88
N ARG A 5 7.53 -7.67 -9.48
CA ARG A 5 8.24 -6.80 -10.44
C ARG A 5 7.49 -6.73 -11.76
N ALA A 6 6.89 -7.82 -12.20
CA ALA A 6 6.03 -7.83 -13.38
C ALA A 6 4.80 -6.92 -13.18
N VAL A 7 4.16 -6.97 -12.00
CA VAL A 7 3.04 -6.08 -11.64
C VAL A 7 3.44 -4.61 -11.76
N LEU A 8 4.56 -4.23 -11.14
CA LEU A 8 5.07 -2.85 -11.19
C LEU A 8 5.40 -2.42 -12.62
N ARG A 9 6.06 -3.29 -13.40
CA ARG A 9 6.42 -3.00 -14.80
C ARG A 9 5.16 -2.77 -15.65
N GLN A 10 4.16 -3.64 -15.54
CA GLN A 10 2.91 -3.50 -16.28
C GLN A 10 2.17 -2.22 -15.88
N ALA A 11 2.13 -1.89 -14.59
CA ALA A 11 1.52 -0.66 -14.11
C ALA A 11 2.17 0.61 -14.63
N ARG A 12 3.47 0.58 -14.94
CA ARG A 12 4.19 1.71 -15.56
C ARG A 12 3.96 1.82 -17.06
N GLN A 13 3.84 0.69 -17.75
CA GLN A 13 3.74 0.65 -19.22
C GLN A 13 2.30 0.81 -19.71
N GLY A 14 1.33 0.38 -18.90
CA GLY A 14 -0.09 0.34 -19.27
C GLY A 14 -0.42 -0.62 -20.41
N PRO A 15 -1.72 -0.84 -20.71
CA PRO A 15 -2.86 -0.65 -19.81
C PRO A 15 -2.86 -1.68 -18.68
N VAL A 16 -3.39 -1.30 -17.52
CA VAL A 16 -3.54 -2.20 -16.37
C VAL A 16 -4.90 -2.89 -16.39
N PRO A 17 -5.02 -4.09 -15.81
CA PRO A 17 -6.32 -4.72 -15.60
C PRO A 17 -7.27 -3.79 -14.85
N PRO A 18 -8.59 -3.79 -15.17
CA PRO A 18 -9.55 -2.82 -14.62
C PRO A 18 -9.79 -2.95 -13.11
N HIS A 19 -9.39 -4.08 -12.52
CA HIS A 19 -9.51 -4.33 -11.09
C HIS A 19 -8.24 -3.93 -10.31
N TRP A 20 -7.23 -3.36 -10.98
CA TRP A 20 -6.03 -2.85 -10.31
C TRP A 20 -6.24 -1.41 -9.92
N GLN A 21 -5.83 -1.07 -8.70
CA GLN A 21 -5.75 0.32 -8.26
C GLN A 21 -4.27 0.73 -8.27
N VAL A 22 -3.95 1.79 -9.01
CA VAL A 22 -2.58 2.26 -9.24
C VAL A 22 -2.45 3.66 -8.68
N PHE A 23 -1.50 3.85 -7.76
CA PHE A 23 -1.19 5.13 -7.16
C PHE A 23 0.22 5.53 -7.56
N THR A 24 0.35 6.72 -8.14
CA THR A 24 1.63 7.30 -8.57
C THR A 24 1.82 8.64 -7.90
N LYS A 25 3.06 8.96 -7.51
CA LYS A 25 3.40 10.27 -6.96
C LYS A 25 4.67 10.76 -7.62
N ARG A 26 4.69 12.04 -8.04
CA ARG A 26 5.95 12.63 -8.52
C ARG A 26 6.95 12.63 -7.38
N ARG A 27 8.17 12.16 -7.61
CA ARG A 27 9.22 12.02 -6.59
C ARG A 27 9.49 13.31 -5.81
N GLY A 28 9.37 14.47 -6.45
CA GLY A 28 9.49 15.79 -5.80
C GLY A 28 8.41 16.14 -4.76
N GLN A 29 7.34 15.34 -4.65
CA GLN A 29 6.30 15.49 -3.62
C GLN A 29 6.49 14.54 -2.43
N LEU A 30 7.54 13.70 -2.42
CA LEU A 30 7.89 12.90 -1.24
C LEU A 30 8.45 13.82 -0.15
N SER A 31 7.90 13.77 1.06
CA SER A 31 8.45 14.45 2.23
C SER A 31 9.56 13.59 2.86
N GLY A 32 10.64 14.21 3.33
CA GLY A 32 11.75 13.52 4.02
C GLY A 32 12.81 12.90 3.10
N PHE A 33 13.86 12.32 3.72
CA PHE A 33 15.17 11.88 3.17
C PHE A 33 15.15 10.81 2.04
N PHE A 34 14.18 10.81 1.14
CA PHE A 34 14.17 9.98 -0.06
C PHE A 34 15.15 10.57 -1.09
N ARG A 35 16.46 10.36 -0.88
CA ARG A 35 17.54 10.69 -1.83
C ARG A 35 17.58 9.68 -2.97
N GLY A 36 16.51 9.61 -3.75
CA GLY A 36 16.59 8.97 -5.06
C GLY A 36 17.40 9.84 -6.01
N THR A 37 18.09 9.21 -6.96
CA THR A 37 18.74 9.98 -8.03
C THR A 37 17.67 10.52 -9.00
N SER A 38 17.99 11.57 -9.77
CA SER A 38 17.04 12.15 -10.75
C SER A 38 16.51 11.14 -11.79
N ASN A 39 17.12 9.96 -11.89
CA ASN A 39 16.75 8.91 -12.84
C ASN A 39 15.89 7.80 -12.21
N ASP A 40 15.65 7.83 -10.90
CA ASP A 40 14.86 6.80 -10.22
C ASP A 40 13.38 6.96 -10.60
N PRO A 41 12.69 5.88 -11.00
CA PRO A 41 11.27 5.91 -11.33
C PRO A 41 10.44 6.50 -10.19
N ASP A 42 9.35 7.19 -10.52
CA ASP A 42 8.43 7.71 -9.51
C ASP A 42 7.89 6.59 -8.59
N PRO A 43 7.70 6.83 -7.28
CA PRO A 43 7.05 5.91 -6.37
C PRO A 43 5.71 5.42 -6.91
N LEU A 44 5.46 4.13 -6.70
CA LEU A 44 4.36 3.42 -7.32
C LEU A 44 3.81 2.39 -6.33
N LEU A 45 2.53 2.53 -6.00
CA LEU A 45 1.79 1.51 -5.26
C LEU A 45 0.76 0.90 -6.20
N VAL A 46 0.75 -0.41 -6.31
CA VAL A 46 -0.24 -1.17 -7.08
C VAL A 46 -0.96 -2.11 -6.13
N ILE A 47 -2.27 -1.97 -6.06
CA ILE A 47 -3.14 -2.87 -5.33
C ILE A 47 -3.88 -3.72 -6.35
N THR A 48 -3.63 -5.02 -6.28
CA THR A 48 -4.26 -6.05 -7.10
C THR A 48 -5.20 -6.87 -6.24
N ARG A 49 -6.02 -7.72 -6.88
CA ARG A 49 -6.84 -8.69 -6.15
C ARG A 49 -6.02 -9.69 -5.32
N ASP A 50 -4.75 -9.90 -5.61
CA ASP A 50 -3.91 -10.89 -4.92
C ASP A 50 -3.01 -10.29 -3.85
N GLY A 51 -2.94 -8.96 -3.75
CA GLY A 51 -2.00 -8.29 -2.87
C GLY A 51 -1.68 -6.86 -3.28
N ALA A 52 -0.86 -6.22 -2.45
CA ALA A 52 -0.34 -4.89 -2.69
C ALA A 52 1.18 -4.93 -2.90
N VAL A 53 1.66 -4.16 -3.87
CA VAL A 53 3.09 -4.01 -4.19
C VAL A 53 3.43 -2.54 -4.20
N GLU A 54 4.38 -2.14 -3.36
CA GLU A 54 4.89 -0.78 -3.33
C GLU A 54 6.36 -0.73 -3.72
N TYR A 55 6.64 0.06 -4.75
CA TYR A 55 7.97 0.52 -5.07
C TYR A 55 8.20 1.92 -4.50
N THR A 56 9.29 2.07 -3.76
CA THR A 56 9.70 3.35 -3.13
C THR A 56 10.98 3.90 -3.76
N ASP A 57 11.99 3.04 -3.92
CA ASP A 57 13.35 3.39 -4.32
C ASP A 57 14.04 2.19 -4.99
N GLU A 58 14.93 2.41 -5.95
CA GLU A 58 15.61 1.33 -6.70
C GLU A 58 16.56 0.52 -5.82
N ARG A 59 17.08 1.13 -4.75
CA ARG A 59 18.02 0.48 -3.83
C ARG A 59 17.33 -0.48 -2.88
N LYS A 60 15.99 -0.48 -2.84
CA LYS A 60 15.20 -1.32 -1.94
C LYS A 60 14.36 -2.30 -2.76
N PRO A 61 14.22 -3.56 -2.31
CA PRO A 61 13.22 -4.43 -2.89
C PRO A 61 11.82 -3.80 -2.70
N PRO A 62 10.89 -4.04 -3.64
CA PRO A 62 9.50 -3.65 -3.44
C PRO A 62 8.94 -4.23 -2.15
N VAL A 63 8.16 -3.44 -1.43
CA VAL A 63 7.38 -3.92 -0.31
C VAL A 63 6.19 -4.69 -0.86
N VAL A 64 6.01 -5.93 -0.39
CA VAL A 64 4.99 -6.84 -0.89
C VAL A 64 4.11 -7.28 0.26
N VAL A 65 2.79 -7.24 0.02
CA VAL A 65 1.79 -7.89 0.87
C VAL A 65 1.01 -8.88 0.00
N ASP A 66 1.22 -10.18 0.23
CA ASP A 66 0.46 -11.25 -0.43
C ASP A 66 -0.78 -11.57 0.41
N PHE A 67 -1.98 -11.35 -0.14
CA PHE A 67 -3.23 -11.63 0.59
C PHE A 67 -3.42 -13.10 0.93
N ARG A 68 -2.72 -14.00 0.24
CA ARG A 68 -2.76 -15.44 0.52
C ARG A 68 -2.11 -15.80 1.85
N GLU A 69 -1.23 -14.95 2.36
CA GLU A 69 -0.52 -15.13 3.63
C GLU A 69 -1.34 -14.59 4.82
N LEU A 70 -2.41 -13.83 4.55
CA LEU A 70 -3.19 -13.15 5.56
C LEU A 70 -4.39 -13.99 6.04
N ALA A 71 -4.44 -14.21 7.34
CA ALA A 71 -5.62 -14.71 8.05
C ALA A 71 -6.69 -13.61 8.21
N GLY A 72 -6.28 -12.35 8.32
CA GLY A 72 -7.19 -11.23 8.58
C GLY A 72 -6.54 -9.87 8.40
N VAL A 73 -7.38 -8.85 8.30
CA VAL A 73 -6.98 -7.44 8.19
C VAL A 73 -7.87 -6.63 9.13
N ARG A 74 -7.31 -5.66 9.86
CA ARG A 74 -8.06 -4.76 10.74
C ARG A 74 -7.61 -3.32 10.57
N LEU A 75 -8.57 -2.43 10.31
CA LEU A 75 -8.33 -1.00 10.28
C LEU A 75 -8.00 -0.48 11.69
N GLN A 76 -6.99 0.37 11.79
CA GLN A 76 -6.62 1.08 13.00
C GLN A 76 -6.58 2.57 12.71
N VAL A 77 -7.15 3.36 13.62
CA VAL A 77 -7.19 4.82 13.56
C VAL A 77 -6.80 5.35 14.93
N THR A 78 -5.92 6.34 14.96
CA THR A 78 -5.56 7.06 16.19
C THR A 78 -5.61 8.55 15.92
N GLY A 79 -6.34 9.29 16.74
CA GLY A 79 -6.36 10.75 16.73
C GLY A 79 -5.49 11.30 17.86
N GLN A 80 -4.66 12.29 17.56
CA GLN A 80 -3.99 13.11 18.56
C GLN A 80 -4.50 14.54 18.44
N SER A 81 -4.97 15.10 19.56
CA SER A 81 -5.30 16.52 19.71
C SER A 81 -4.22 17.19 20.57
N PHE A 82 -3.70 18.32 20.11
CA PHE A 82 -2.83 19.17 20.94
C PHE A 82 -3.71 20.20 21.66
N SER A 83 -3.47 20.44 22.95
CA SER A 83 -4.37 21.21 23.83
C SER A 83 -4.77 22.61 23.31
N ASP A 84 -3.98 23.20 22.40
CA ASP A 84 -4.22 24.55 21.87
C ASP A 84 -4.61 24.57 20.37
N SER A 85 -4.99 23.43 19.79
CA SER A 85 -5.37 23.34 18.37
C SER A 85 -6.71 22.66 18.15
N SER A 86 -7.54 23.25 17.29
CA SER A 86 -8.78 22.66 16.76
C SER A 86 -8.52 21.58 15.69
N SER A 87 -7.26 21.24 15.41
CA SER A 87 -6.86 20.23 14.44
C SER A 87 -6.54 18.90 15.14
N VAL A 88 -7.18 17.82 14.67
CA VAL A 88 -6.88 16.44 15.10
C VAL A 88 -5.98 15.80 14.05
N HIS A 89 -4.78 15.40 14.46
CA HIS A 89 -3.92 14.61 13.58
C HIS A 89 -4.37 13.15 13.61
N LEU A 90 -4.91 12.66 12.49
CA LEU A 90 -5.35 11.28 12.33
C LEU A 90 -4.23 10.43 11.73
N SER A 91 -3.82 9.39 12.46
CA SER A 91 -2.92 8.36 11.98
C SER A 91 -3.72 7.10 11.68
N VAL A 92 -3.69 6.65 10.41
CA VAL A 92 -4.48 5.51 9.92
C VAL A 92 -3.53 4.44 9.38
N TRP A 93 -3.77 3.18 9.72
CA TRP A 93 -3.02 2.03 9.21
C TRP A 93 -3.84 0.73 9.28
N LEU A 94 -3.30 -0.34 8.70
CA LEU A 94 -3.84 -1.68 8.80
C LEU A 94 -2.97 -2.55 9.69
N ASP A 95 -3.59 -3.26 10.63
CA ASP A 95 -3.00 -4.44 11.23
C ASP A 95 -3.25 -5.63 10.28
N LEU A 96 -2.18 -6.26 9.82
CA LEU A 96 -2.23 -7.49 9.02
C LEU A 96 -1.95 -8.69 9.93
N PHE A 97 -2.87 -9.65 9.95
CA PHE A 97 -2.72 -10.90 10.69
C PHE A 97 -2.37 -12.00 9.72
N HIS A 98 -1.22 -12.62 9.91
CA HIS A 98 -0.69 -13.67 9.04
C HIS A 98 -1.13 -15.05 9.53
N HIS A 99 -1.20 -16.02 8.61
CA HIS A 99 -1.53 -17.41 8.95
C HIS A 99 -0.51 -18.07 9.87
N ASP A 100 0.74 -17.58 9.89
CA ASP A 100 1.81 -18.03 10.79
C ASP A 100 1.71 -17.42 12.21
N GLY A 101 0.64 -16.66 12.49
CA GLY A 101 0.41 -15.99 13.77
C GLY A 101 1.12 -14.65 13.92
N ARG A 102 1.94 -14.22 12.95
CA ARG A 102 2.56 -12.89 12.99
C ARG A 102 1.52 -11.80 12.80
N LYS A 103 1.78 -10.66 13.44
CA LYS A 103 1.03 -9.42 13.25
C LYS A 103 1.98 -8.34 12.74
N THR A 104 1.66 -7.73 11.60
CA THR A 104 2.46 -6.65 11.02
C THR A 104 1.61 -5.42 10.75
N LYS A 105 2.15 -4.23 11.01
CA LYS A 105 1.53 -2.96 10.62
C LYS A 105 1.81 -2.67 9.15
N TRP A 106 0.78 -2.33 8.39
CA TRP A 106 0.90 -1.86 7.02
C TRP A 106 0.30 -0.47 6.85
N ARG A 107 1.08 0.40 6.21
CA ARG A 107 0.70 1.72 5.71
C ARG A 107 1.64 1.98 4.54
N SER A 108 1.14 2.60 3.47
CA SER A 108 2.01 2.95 2.36
C SER A 108 3.10 3.92 2.82
N ALA A 109 4.34 3.67 2.41
CA ALA A 109 5.47 4.53 2.75
C ALA A 109 5.43 5.84 1.94
N SER A 110 5.04 5.76 0.67
CA SER A 110 5.04 6.87 -0.28
C SER A 110 3.71 7.65 -0.29
N PHE A 111 2.63 6.97 0.11
CA PHE A 111 1.25 7.46 0.04
C PHE A 111 0.57 7.46 1.43
N ALA A 112 1.34 7.68 2.49
CA ALA A 112 0.89 7.53 3.88
C ALA A 112 -0.38 8.33 4.22
N ASP A 113 -0.54 9.53 3.65
CA ASP A 113 -1.67 10.42 3.93
C ASP A 113 -2.83 10.26 2.93
N ASP A 114 -2.68 9.38 1.95
CA ASP A 114 -3.74 9.09 0.97
C ASP A 114 -4.59 7.91 1.45
N LEU A 115 -5.70 8.22 2.13
CA LEU A 115 -6.63 7.21 2.67
C LEU A 115 -7.23 6.29 1.59
N ARG A 116 -7.20 6.69 0.31
CA ARG A 116 -7.63 5.83 -0.79
C ARG A 116 -6.77 4.58 -0.91
N THR A 117 -5.52 4.63 -0.46
CA THR A 117 -4.64 3.43 -0.42
C THR A 117 -5.09 2.41 0.62
N ILE A 118 -5.58 2.88 1.78
CA ILE A 118 -6.15 2.02 2.83
C ILE A 118 -7.48 1.44 2.35
N GLN A 119 -8.35 2.26 1.78
CA GLN A 119 -9.64 1.81 1.23
C GLN A 119 -9.43 0.79 0.12
N GLY A 120 -8.57 1.09 -0.86
CA GLY A 120 -8.27 0.19 -1.97
C GLY A 120 -7.73 -1.16 -1.54
N PHE A 121 -6.88 -1.17 -0.49
CA PHE A 121 -6.39 -2.40 0.11
C PHE A 121 -7.54 -3.23 0.70
N ILE A 122 -8.42 -2.61 1.50
CA ILE A 122 -9.56 -3.29 2.13
C ILE A 122 -10.50 -3.87 1.07
N GLU A 123 -10.84 -3.09 0.05
CA GLU A 123 -11.70 -3.54 -1.06
C GLU A 123 -11.10 -4.74 -1.79
N ALA A 124 -9.82 -4.64 -2.18
CA ALA A 124 -9.13 -5.72 -2.88
C ALA A 124 -9.02 -6.99 -2.01
N TYR A 125 -8.76 -6.85 -0.70
CA TYR A 125 -8.73 -7.98 0.23
C TYR A 125 -10.11 -8.61 0.42
N ALA A 126 -11.17 -7.81 0.51
CA ALA A 126 -12.54 -8.31 0.59
C ALA A 126 -12.91 -9.13 -0.66
N VAL A 127 -12.56 -8.64 -1.85
CA VAL A 127 -12.70 -9.40 -3.10
C VAL A 127 -11.86 -10.68 -3.07
N HIS A 128 -10.61 -10.63 -2.64
CA HIS A 128 -9.77 -11.83 -2.51
C HIS A 128 -10.42 -12.91 -1.65
N ARG A 129 -10.95 -12.51 -0.48
CA ARG A 129 -11.62 -13.40 0.47
C ARG A 129 -12.90 -14.00 -0.08
N ALA A 130 -13.74 -13.19 -0.73
CA ALA A 130 -15.01 -13.64 -1.32
C ALA A 130 -14.80 -14.77 -2.34
N TRP A 131 -13.71 -14.72 -3.11
CA TRP A 131 -13.41 -15.75 -4.11
C TRP A 131 -12.73 -17.01 -3.56
N ARG A 132 -12.20 -16.98 -2.34
CA ARG A 132 -11.63 -18.17 -1.67
C ARG A 132 -12.64 -18.92 -0.79
N GLY A 133 -13.76 -18.28 -0.46
CA GLY A 133 -14.82 -18.88 0.35
C GLY A 133 -15.99 -19.44 -0.46
N GLY A 134 -15.89 -19.47 -1.79
CA GLY A 134 -16.87 -20.07 -2.71
C GLY A 134 -16.40 -21.39 -3.29
#